data_AF-A0ABD3WWP6-F1
#
_entry.id   AF-A0ABD3WWP6-F1
#
_cell.length_a   1.000
_cell.length_b   1.000
_cell.length_c   1.000
_cell.angle_alpha   90.00
_cell.angle_beta   90.00
_cell.angle_gamma   90.00
#
_symmetry.space_group_name_H-M   'P 1'
#
loop_
_entity.id
_entity.type
_entity.pdbx_description
1 polymer ?
#
loop_
_entity_poly.entity_id
_entity_poly.type
_entity_poly.pdbx_seq_one_letter_code
_entity_poly.pdbx_strand_id
1 'polypeptide(L)'
;TCELALLNRPNWQNILDDCDVSGLKVRFMSKKTLQKLLTLDSVCTSKDTIVVRLKIGSKQKHVVLAQHSSYSSRHNLTFLINNHTNFNPPTTDIQPYFYLGFLPTSTASSNSTQGYRANYKDFQFQNCDGHANSYIVFYTGNQTVPPTNTSSQFMMGWISISSDVTADRYLPDDYFMQFEMHMGGCGGIIRSLNNGLDTKAAVGCIIGP
;
A
#
# COMPACT_ATOMS: atom_id res chain seq x y z
N THR A 1 12.40 -5.35 16.89
CA THR A 1 11.27 -6.20 17.36
C THR A 1 9.98 -5.51 16.98
N CYS A 2 8.92 -6.26 16.63
CA CYS A 2 7.57 -5.69 16.58
C CYS A 2 7.05 -5.74 18.01
N GLU A 3 6.91 -4.59 18.66
CA GLU A 3 6.36 -4.50 19.99
C GLU A 3 4.88 -4.15 19.89
N LEU A 4 4.04 -5.06 20.40
CA LEU A 4 2.70 -4.71 20.83
C LEU A 4 2.86 -3.65 21.94
N ALA A 5 2.57 -2.39 21.63
CA ALA A 5 2.64 -1.31 22.60
C ALA A 5 1.50 -1.46 23.63
N LEU A 6 1.71 -2.32 24.63
CA LEU A 6 0.69 -2.72 25.62
C LEU A 6 0.68 -1.88 26.91
N LEU A 7 1.28 -0.69 26.93
CA LEU A 7 1.37 0.09 28.18
C LEU A 7 0.52 1.37 28.15
N ASN A 8 -0.59 1.31 28.91
CA ASN A 8 -1.41 2.41 29.44
C ASN A 8 -1.93 3.46 28.45
N ARG A 9 -2.72 3.03 27.45
CA ARG A 9 -3.45 3.96 26.58
C ARG A 9 -4.91 3.52 26.38
N PRO A 10 -5.86 4.46 26.17
CA PRO A 10 -7.28 4.16 26.04
C PRO A 10 -7.56 3.11 24.95
N ASN A 11 -8.67 2.37 25.09
CA ASN A 11 -9.15 1.15 24.40
C ASN A 11 -9.00 1.01 22.85
N TRP A 12 -8.39 1.97 22.16
CA TRP A 12 -8.15 2.01 20.71
C TRP A 12 -6.73 1.52 20.32
N GLN A 13 -5.77 1.48 21.25
CA GLN A 13 -4.36 1.17 20.95
C GLN A 13 -4.00 -0.33 20.86
N ASN A 14 -4.90 -1.27 21.24
CA ASN A 14 -4.68 -2.73 21.10
C ASN A 14 -4.78 -3.25 19.65
N ILE A 15 -4.52 -2.39 18.66
CA ILE A 15 -4.86 -2.60 17.25
C ILE A 15 -3.77 -2.01 16.31
N LEU A 16 -2.61 -1.71 16.89
CA LEU A 16 -1.46 -1.07 16.27
C LEU A 16 -0.20 -1.83 16.69
N ASP A 17 0.60 -2.27 15.72
CA ASP A 17 1.89 -2.92 15.97
C ASP A 17 3.03 -2.01 15.50
N ASP A 18 3.86 -1.59 16.45
CA ASP A 18 5.04 -0.77 16.17
C ASP A 18 6.24 -1.71 15.90
N CYS A 19 6.84 -1.62 14.72
CA CYS A 19 7.90 -2.47 14.23
C CYS A 19 9.10 -1.66 13.76
N ASP A 20 10.31 -2.18 14.00
CA ASP A 20 11.48 -1.78 13.23
C ASP A 20 11.49 -2.51 11.88
N VAL A 21 11.43 -1.74 10.80
CA VAL A 21 11.56 -2.24 9.43
C VAL A 21 12.64 -1.44 8.72
N SER A 22 13.80 -2.07 8.51
CA SER A 22 14.94 -1.46 7.82
C SER A 22 15.42 -0.15 8.48
N GLY A 23 15.37 -0.09 9.81
CA GLY A 23 15.75 1.11 10.58
C GLY A 23 14.67 2.19 10.62
N LEU A 24 13.44 1.87 10.20
CA LEU A 24 12.27 2.75 10.34
C LEU A 24 11.37 2.25 11.47
N LYS A 25 10.89 3.17 12.31
CA LYS A 25 9.78 2.87 13.23
C LYS A 25 8.46 2.96 12.48
N VAL A 26 7.82 1.81 12.30
CA VAL A 26 6.62 1.63 11.50
C VAL A 26 5.47 1.22 12.39
N ARG A 27 4.31 1.85 12.23
CA ARG A 27 3.06 1.43 12.85
C ARG A 27 2.15 0.77 11.84
N PHE A 28 1.91 -0.53 11.99
CA PHE A 28 0.92 -1.25 11.18
C PHE A 28 -0.49 -1.06 11.72
N MET A 29 -1.47 -1.02 10.83
CA MET A 29 -2.87 -0.80 11.18
C MET A 29 -3.71 -2.01 10.81
N SER A 30 -4.41 -2.56 11.80
CA SER A 30 -5.32 -3.69 11.58
C SER A 30 -6.64 -3.25 10.94
N LYS A 31 -7.40 -4.20 10.37
CA LYS A 31 -8.74 -3.90 9.82
C LYS A 31 -9.66 -3.21 10.82
N LYS A 32 -9.56 -3.58 12.09
CA LYS A 32 -10.36 -3.00 13.17
C LYS A 32 -9.94 -1.55 13.48
N THR A 33 -8.67 -1.20 13.26
CA THR A 33 -8.18 0.18 13.36
C THR A 33 -8.82 1.02 12.28
N LEU A 34 -8.82 0.53 11.05
CA LEU A 34 -9.38 1.26 9.90
C LEU A 34 -10.90 1.49 10.03
N GLN A 35 -11.63 0.61 10.72
CA GLN A 35 -13.05 0.83 11.04
C GLN A 35 -13.29 2.00 12.01
N LYS A 36 -12.27 2.44 12.75
CA LYS A 36 -12.38 3.48 13.79
C LYS A 36 -11.67 4.78 13.43
N LEU A 37 -10.65 4.71 12.56
CA LEU A 37 -9.90 5.89 12.13
C LEU A 37 -10.70 6.70 11.11
N LEU A 38 -10.81 8.00 11.37
CA LEU A 38 -11.34 8.98 10.42
C LEU A 38 -10.20 9.67 9.64
N THR A 39 -9.02 9.82 10.25
CA THR A 39 -7.84 10.44 9.64
C THR A 39 -6.56 9.70 10.05
N LEU A 40 -5.47 9.97 9.32
CA LEU A 40 -4.14 9.40 9.58
C LEU A 40 -3.24 10.29 10.45
N ASP A 41 -3.65 11.53 10.73
CA ASP A 41 -2.80 12.54 11.40
C ASP A 41 -2.42 12.16 12.83
N SER A 42 -3.29 11.41 13.51
CA SER A 42 -3.05 10.95 14.89
C SER A 42 -2.19 9.69 14.97
N VAL A 43 -1.89 9.04 13.84
CA VAL A 43 -1.22 7.73 13.81
C VAL A 43 0.08 7.70 13.00
N CYS A 44 0.26 8.60 12.04
CA CYS A 44 1.41 8.64 11.15
C CYS A 44 2.19 9.94 11.29
N THR A 45 3.50 9.85 11.45
CA THR A 45 4.42 11.01 11.43
C THR A 45 4.79 11.37 9.99
N SER A 46 4.96 10.38 9.12
CA SER A 46 5.15 10.58 7.68
C SER A 46 4.18 9.70 6.89
N LYS A 47 3.68 10.26 5.79
CA LYS A 47 2.75 9.62 4.84
C LYS A 47 3.36 9.46 3.44
N ASP A 48 4.56 10.00 3.24
CA ASP A 48 5.24 10.06 1.93
C ASP A 48 6.02 8.76 1.63
N THR A 49 6.10 7.88 2.62
CA THR A 49 6.71 6.55 2.53
C THR A 49 5.87 5.60 3.37
N ILE A 50 5.48 4.49 2.76
CA ILE A 50 4.55 3.52 3.35
C ILE A 50 5.19 2.15 3.32
N VAL A 51 5.14 1.46 4.45
CA VAL A 51 5.64 0.10 4.57
C VAL A 51 4.47 -0.85 4.42
N VAL A 52 4.59 -1.78 3.48
CA VAL A 52 3.59 -2.82 3.29
C VAL A 52 4.15 -4.15 3.77
N ARG A 53 3.41 -4.84 4.64
CA ARG A 53 3.64 -6.24 4.96
C ARG A 53 2.82 -7.08 4.01
N LEU A 54 3.44 -8.01 3.30
CA LEU A 54 2.78 -8.97 2.41
C LEU A 54 2.64 -10.31 3.12
N LYS A 55 1.48 -10.95 3.02
CA LYS A 55 1.28 -12.36 3.37
C LYS A 55 1.14 -13.15 2.08
N ILE A 56 2.05 -14.11 1.85
CA ILE A 56 2.09 -14.97 0.67
C ILE A 56 2.10 -16.41 1.19
N GLY A 57 0.94 -17.07 1.14
CA GLY A 57 0.74 -18.35 1.82
C GLY A 57 0.98 -18.22 3.32
N SER A 58 1.90 -19.01 3.87
CA SER A 58 2.29 -18.98 5.29
C SER A 58 3.44 -18.04 5.61
N LYS A 59 4.04 -17.39 4.61
CA LYS A 59 5.19 -16.49 4.78
C LYS A 59 4.77 -15.04 4.75
N GLN A 60 5.52 -14.21 5.47
CA GLN A 60 5.38 -12.76 5.38
C GLN A 60 6.65 -12.12 4.82
N LYS A 61 6.45 -11.09 4.01
CA LYS A 61 7.48 -10.24 3.43
C LYS A 61 7.17 -8.78 3.71
N HIS A 62 8.12 -7.88 3.49
CA HIS A 62 7.87 -6.44 3.56
C HIS A 62 8.51 -5.69 2.42
N VAL A 63 7.91 -4.54 2.10
CA VAL A 63 8.39 -3.63 1.07
C VAL A 63 8.06 -2.20 1.48
N VAL A 64 8.99 -1.29 1.22
CA VAL A 64 8.82 0.14 1.43
C VAL A 64 8.43 0.76 0.10
N LEU A 65 7.24 1.35 0.04
CA LEU A 65 6.71 2.06 -1.11
C LEU A 65 6.92 3.57 -0.93
N ALA A 66 7.30 4.23 -2.01
CA ALA A 66 7.49 5.67 -2.07
C ALA A 66 7.16 6.20 -3.47
N GLN A 67 7.19 7.53 -3.61
CA GLN A 67 7.02 8.16 -4.91
C GLN A 67 8.18 7.80 -5.85
N HIS A 68 7.85 7.61 -7.12
CA HIS A 68 8.85 7.43 -8.19
C HIS A 68 9.82 8.62 -8.24
N SER A 69 11.13 8.36 -8.39
CA SER A 69 12.17 9.39 -8.28
C SER A 69 11.98 10.60 -9.20
N SER A 70 11.52 10.40 -10.44
CA SER A 70 11.26 11.51 -11.38
C SER A 70 10.16 12.48 -10.95
N TYR A 71 9.35 12.12 -9.94
CA TYR A 71 8.25 12.93 -9.42
C TYR A 71 8.43 13.35 -7.96
N SER A 72 9.39 12.78 -7.24
CA SER A 72 9.54 12.98 -5.78
C SER A 72 9.91 14.41 -5.38
N SER A 73 10.38 15.26 -6.30
CA SER A 73 10.63 16.69 -6.04
C SER A 73 9.38 17.57 -6.11
N ARG A 74 8.27 17.07 -6.67
CA ARG A 74 7.03 17.83 -6.90
C ARG A 74 5.79 17.20 -6.26
N HIS A 75 5.85 15.90 -6.02
CA HIS A 75 4.74 15.11 -5.51
C HIS A 75 5.26 14.12 -4.47
N ASN A 76 4.44 13.87 -3.46
CA ASN A 76 4.67 12.81 -2.47
C ASN A 76 3.72 11.64 -2.74
N LEU A 77 4.10 10.46 -2.24
CA LEU A 77 3.12 9.39 -2.07
C LEU A 77 2.02 9.89 -1.14
N THR A 78 0.77 9.79 -1.58
CA THR A 78 -0.38 10.26 -0.81
C THR A 78 -1.08 9.09 -0.15
N PHE A 79 -1.25 9.16 1.16
CA PHE A 79 -1.93 8.14 1.94
C PHE A 79 -3.22 8.68 2.57
N LEU A 80 -4.36 8.05 2.22
CA LEU A 80 -5.70 8.48 2.61
C LEU A 80 -6.53 7.30 3.17
N ILE A 81 -7.60 7.64 3.89
CA ILE A 81 -8.64 6.72 4.35
C ILE A 81 -9.95 7.11 3.66
N ASN A 82 -10.64 6.16 3.02
CA ASN A 82 -11.95 6.35 2.38
C ASN A 82 -12.04 7.58 1.45
N ASN A 83 -10.90 7.97 0.86
CA ASN A 83 -10.79 9.16 0.05
C ASN A 83 -9.73 8.92 -1.04
N HIS A 84 -9.89 9.60 -2.16
CA HIS A 84 -9.04 9.56 -3.34
C HIS A 84 -8.91 10.95 -3.99
N THR A 85 -9.01 12.02 -3.20
CA THR A 85 -8.92 13.41 -3.70
C THR A 85 -7.67 13.60 -4.56
N ASN A 86 -7.84 14.18 -5.76
CA ASN A 86 -6.80 14.36 -6.80
C ASN A 86 -6.36 13.09 -7.54
N PHE A 87 -6.99 11.95 -7.28
CA PHE A 87 -6.73 10.68 -7.95
C PHE A 87 -8.03 10.10 -8.53
N ASN A 88 -7.92 9.12 -9.43
CA ASN A 88 -9.08 8.40 -9.92
C ASN A 88 -9.66 7.48 -8.82
N PRO A 89 -10.99 7.24 -8.80
CA PRO A 89 -11.59 6.35 -7.82
C PRO A 89 -11.12 4.89 -8.00
N PRO A 90 -11.14 4.09 -6.93
CA PRO A 90 -11.01 2.64 -7.03
C PRO A 90 -12.11 2.05 -7.91
N THR A 91 -11.89 0.84 -8.44
CA THR A 91 -12.96 0.13 -9.16
C THR A 91 -14.01 -0.47 -8.24
N THR A 92 -13.67 -0.67 -6.98
CA THR A 92 -14.63 -1.09 -5.95
C THR A 92 -14.79 -0.03 -4.88
N ASP A 93 -16.04 0.37 -4.62
CA ASP A 93 -16.37 1.26 -3.50
C ASP A 93 -16.65 0.45 -2.21
N ILE A 94 -15.70 -0.40 -1.83
CA ILE A 94 -15.78 -1.18 -0.58
C ILE A 94 -15.11 -0.38 0.52
N GLN A 95 -15.91 0.17 1.44
CA GLN A 95 -15.40 0.89 2.60
C GLN A 95 -15.43 0.03 3.88
N PRO A 96 -14.53 0.27 4.84
CA PRO A 96 -13.43 1.22 4.75
C PRO A 96 -12.21 0.67 3.99
N TYR A 97 -11.44 1.57 3.37
CA TYR A 97 -10.22 1.29 2.62
C TYR A 97 -9.10 2.30 2.91
N PHE A 98 -7.87 1.82 2.74
CA PHE A 98 -6.67 2.65 2.63
C PHE A 98 -6.36 2.93 1.17
N TYR A 99 -6.01 4.17 0.83
CA TYR A 99 -5.69 4.59 -0.52
C TYR A 99 -4.28 5.15 -0.59
N LEU A 100 -3.46 4.57 -1.47
CA LEU A 100 -2.12 5.04 -1.79
C LEU A 100 -2.10 5.59 -3.21
N GLY A 101 -2.06 6.91 -3.36
CA GLY A 101 -1.95 7.60 -4.64
C GLY A 101 -0.50 8.01 -4.93
N PHE A 102 0.03 7.59 -6.08
CA PHE A 102 1.40 7.93 -6.50
C PHE A 102 1.43 9.21 -7.34
N LEU A 103 0.71 9.24 -8.46
CA LEU A 103 0.70 10.39 -9.38
C LEU A 103 -0.71 11.01 -9.47
N PRO A 104 -0.89 12.30 -9.14
CA PRO A 104 -2.18 12.98 -9.28
C PRO A 104 -2.68 13.01 -10.72
N THR A 105 -4.00 13.07 -10.90
CA THR A 105 -4.62 13.07 -12.24
C THR A 105 -4.22 14.28 -13.08
N SER A 106 -3.93 15.41 -12.45
CA SER A 106 -3.45 16.63 -13.09
C SER A 106 -2.06 16.48 -13.73
N THR A 107 -1.28 15.46 -13.35
CA THR A 107 0.11 15.28 -13.79
C THR A 107 0.25 14.17 -14.84
N ALA A 108 -0.65 13.17 -14.83
CA ALA A 108 -0.60 12.07 -15.77
C ALA A 108 -0.83 12.56 -17.22
N SER A 109 -0.01 12.07 -18.15
CA SER A 109 -0.10 12.44 -19.56
C SER A 109 0.34 11.29 -20.47
N SER A 110 -0.12 11.30 -21.72
CA SER A 110 0.34 10.32 -22.73
C SER A 110 1.82 10.53 -23.00
N ASN A 111 2.51 9.42 -23.30
CA ASN A 111 3.94 9.32 -23.52
C ASN A 111 4.80 9.87 -22.37
N SER A 112 4.32 9.81 -21.13
CA SER A 112 5.12 10.08 -19.94
C SER A 112 5.54 8.78 -19.24
N THR A 113 6.75 8.77 -18.69
CA THR A 113 7.22 7.70 -17.80
C THR A 113 6.51 7.84 -16.46
N GLN A 114 5.79 6.81 -16.03
CA GLN A 114 5.06 6.79 -14.76
C GLN A 114 5.37 5.51 -13.99
N GLY A 115 5.05 5.49 -12.70
CA GLY A 115 5.27 4.30 -11.89
C GLY A 115 5.38 4.61 -10.41
N TYR A 116 6.17 3.81 -9.72
CA TYR A 116 6.31 3.86 -8.27
C TYR A 116 7.74 3.45 -7.87
N ARG A 117 8.12 3.75 -6.63
CA ARG A 117 9.37 3.28 -6.04
C ARG A 117 9.08 2.23 -4.97
N ALA A 118 9.82 1.13 -4.99
CA ALA A 118 9.76 0.08 -3.98
C ALA A 118 11.18 -0.30 -3.53
N ASN A 119 11.45 -0.37 -2.22
CA ASN A 119 12.78 -0.67 -1.65
C ASN A 119 13.93 0.04 -2.39
N TYR A 120 13.78 1.34 -2.63
CA TYR A 120 14.75 2.19 -3.33
C TYR A 120 14.96 1.90 -4.84
N LYS A 121 14.15 1.05 -5.44
CA LYS A 121 14.15 0.77 -6.88
C LYS A 121 12.90 1.36 -7.53
N ASP A 122 13.11 2.09 -8.62
CA ASP A 122 11.99 2.59 -9.43
C ASP A 122 11.47 1.48 -10.35
N PHE A 123 10.16 1.32 -10.37
CA PHE A 123 9.43 0.53 -11.34
C PHE A 123 8.63 1.49 -12.18
N GLN A 124 8.76 1.39 -13.49
CA GLN A 124 8.20 2.35 -14.42
C GLN A 124 7.62 1.68 -15.66
N PHE A 125 6.70 2.39 -16.30
CA PHE A 125 6.11 2.08 -17.58
C PHE A 125 5.89 3.37 -18.37
N GLN A 126 5.72 3.23 -19.68
CA GLN A 126 5.35 4.33 -20.55
C GLN A 126 3.82 4.42 -20.59
N ASN A 127 3.25 5.53 -20.13
CA ASN A 127 1.81 5.76 -20.26
C ASN A 127 1.49 6.03 -21.74
N CYS A 128 0.67 5.19 -22.37
CA CYS A 128 0.44 5.23 -23.81
C CYS A 128 -0.77 6.08 -24.25
N ASP A 129 -1.75 6.30 -23.37
CA ASP A 129 -3.03 6.96 -23.70
C ASP A 129 -3.36 8.16 -22.80
N GLY A 130 -2.54 8.43 -21.78
CA GLY A 130 -2.74 9.50 -20.82
C GLY A 130 -3.73 9.17 -19.71
N HIS A 131 -4.24 7.94 -19.63
CA HIS A 131 -5.14 7.56 -18.55
C HIS A 131 -4.43 7.64 -17.20
N ALA A 132 -5.06 8.33 -16.25
CA ALA A 132 -4.39 8.84 -15.06
C ALA A 132 -4.45 7.92 -13.81
N ASN A 133 -4.58 6.60 -13.99
CA ASN A 133 -4.58 5.70 -12.84
C ASN A 133 -3.15 5.57 -12.28
N SER A 134 -2.98 5.78 -10.98
CA SER A 134 -1.68 5.65 -10.33
C SER A 134 -1.86 5.42 -8.83
N TYR A 135 -2.33 4.22 -8.46
CA TYR A 135 -2.68 3.94 -7.07
C TYR A 135 -2.63 2.46 -6.67
N ILE A 136 -2.64 2.23 -5.36
CA ILE A 136 -3.00 0.96 -4.70
C ILE A 136 -4.09 1.25 -3.66
N VAL A 137 -5.11 0.39 -3.59
CA VAL A 137 -6.15 0.45 -2.56
C VAL A 137 -6.19 -0.84 -1.78
N PHE A 138 -6.32 -0.75 -0.45
CA PHE A 138 -6.39 -1.89 0.47
C PHE A 138 -7.74 -1.92 1.18
N TYR A 139 -8.46 -3.02 1.03
CA TYR A 139 -9.83 -3.18 1.48
C TYR A 139 -9.92 -4.02 2.75
N THR A 140 -10.69 -3.53 3.72
CA THR A 140 -11.00 -4.32 4.93
C THR A 140 -11.99 -5.43 4.65
N GLY A 141 -12.92 -5.20 3.72
CA GLY A 141 -13.88 -6.19 3.21
C GLY A 141 -13.29 -7.07 2.11
N ASN A 142 -13.96 -8.19 1.84
CA ASN A 142 -13.60 -9.06 0.72
C ASN A 142 -14.09 -8.43 -0.60
N GLN A 143 -13.18 -8.20 -1.53
CA GLN A 143 -13.52 -7.92 -2.92
C GLN A 143 -14.13 -9.19 -3.55
N THR A 144 -15.24 -9.00 -4.26
CA THR A 144 -15.90 -10.03 -5.07
C THR A 144 -15.60 -9.88 -6.56
N VAL A 145 -14.67 -8.98 -6.92
CA VAL A 145 -14.39 -8.67 -8.31
C VAL A 145 -13.61 -9.80 -8.97
N PRO A 146 -13.96 -10.18 -10.22
CA PRO A 146 -13.25 -11.21 -10.94
C PRO A 146 -11.75 -10.90 -11.09
N PRO A 147 -10.92 -11.93 -11.16
CA PRO A 147 -9.52 -11.74 -11.39
C PRO A 147 -9.23 -11.12 -12.76
N THR A 148 -8.20 -10.27 -12.82
CA THR A 148 -7.63 -9.69 -14.05
C THR A 148 -6.36 -10.43 -14.43
N ASN A 149 -6.15 -10.62 -15.74
CA ASN A 149 -5.00 -11.34 -16.30
C ASN A 149 -3.79 -10.44 -16.60
N THR A 150 -3.72 -9.22 -16.07
CA THR A 150 -2.70 -8.22 -16.41
C THR A 150 -1.57 -8.15 -15.37
N SER A 151 -1.02 -9.31 -14.97
CA SER A 151 0.18 -9.35 -14.12
C SER A 151 1.44 -9.14 -14.95
N SER A 152 1.84 -7.89 -15.16
CA SER A 152 3.15 -7.57 -15.76
C SER A 152 4.27 -7.60 -14.70
N GLN A 153 5.53 -7.74 -15.14
CA GLN A 153 6.69 -7.62 -14.26
C GLN A 153 6.70 -6.27 -13.51
N PHE A 154 6.22 -5.21 -14.17
CA PHE A 154 6.05 -3.89 -13.56
C PHE A 154 5.02 -3.93 -12.42
N MET A 155 3.83 -4.49 -12.64
CA MET A 155 2.78 -4.53 -11.60
C MET A 155 3.16 -5.40 -10.39
N MET A 156 3.91 -6.49 -10.62
CA MET A 156 4.39 -7.40 -9.57
C MET A 156 5.73 -6.98 -8.95
N GLY A 157 6.34 -5.89 -9.44
CA GLY A 157 7.69 -5.45 -9.08
C GLY A 157 7.91 -5.34 -7.58
N TRP A 158 7.08 -4.56 -6.89
CA TRP A 158 7.12 -4.39 -5.43
C TRP A 158 7.01 -5.69 -4.63
N ILE A 159 6.24 -6.68 -5.10
CA ILE A 159 6.15 -8.00 -4.47
C ILE A 159 7.44 -8.78 -4.69
N SER A 160 7.97 -8.75 -5.92
CA SER A 160 9.16 -9.53 -6.30
C SER A 160 10.44 -9.13 -5.54
N ILE A 161 10.58 -7.85 -5.17
CA ILE A 161 11.74 -7.34 -4.42
C ILE A 161 11.50 -7.18 -2.92
N SER A 162 10.36 -7.68 -2.43
CA SER A 162 10.04 -7.64 -1.01
C SER A 162 10.97 -8.55 -0.20
N SER A 163 11.33 -8.10 0.99
CA SER A 163 12.28 -8.76 1.88
C SER A 163 11.56 -9.68 2.86
N ASP A 164 12.13 -10.86 3.12
CA ASP A 164 11.53 -11.83 4.04
C ASP A 164 11.43 -11.27 5.46
N VAL A 165 10.40 -11.71 6.16
CA VAL A 165 10.17 -11.41 7.57
C VAL A 165 10.40 -12.69 8.35
N THR A 166 11.02 -12.55 9.52
CA THR A 166 11.24 -13.67 10.44
C THR A 166 9.94 -13.97 11.19
N ALA A 167 9.69 -15.24 11.50
CA ALA A 167 8.38 -15.70 12.02
C ALA A 167 7.99 -15.05 13.37
N ASP A 168 8.97 -14.67 14.19
CA ASP A 168 8.80 -13.93 15.45
C ASP A 168 8.26 -12.49 15.25
N ARG A 169 8.28 -11.99 14.02
CA ARG A 169 7.79 -10.64 13.63
C ARG A 169 6.58 -10.70 12.71
N TYR A 170 5.91 -11.85 12.65
CA TYR A 170 4.70 -11.99 11.83
C TYR A 170 3.55 -11.21 12.44
N LEU A 171 2.88 -10.43 11.60
CA LEU A 171 1.62 -9.79 11.97
C LEU A 171 0.50 -10.85 12.01
N PRO A 172 -0.50 -10.69 12.89
CA PRO A 172 -1.71 -11.51 12.85
C PRO A 172 -2.54 -11.29 11.57
N ASP A 173 -3.46 -12.24 11.30
CA ASP A 173 -4.28 -12.25 10.09
C ASP A 173 -5.26 -11.08 9.95
N ASP A 174 -5.63 -10.44 11.06
CA ASP A 174 -6.55 -9.30 11.07
C ASP A 174 -5.93 -8.01 10.49
N TYR A 175 -4.62 -8.00 10.26
CA TYR A 175 -3.92 -6.91 9.56
C TYR A 175 -3.98 -7.03 8.03
N PHE A 176 -4.20 -8.23 7.50
CA PHE A 176 -4.02 -8.51 6.08
C PHE A 176 -5.29 -8.28 5.26
N MET A 177 -5.24 -7.24 4.44
CA MET A 177 -6.30 -6.76 3.56
C MET A 177 -6.12 -7.28 2.13
N GLN A 178 -7.22 -7.40 1.41
CA GLN A 178 -7.18 -7.55 -0.05
C GLN A 178 -6.79 -6.20 -0.68
N PHE A 179 -6.24 -6.22 -1.88
CA PHE A 179 -5.83 -4.99 -2.54
C PHE A 179 -6.07 -5.05 -4.04
N GLU A 180 -6.19 -3.86 -4.63
CA GLU A 180 -6.04 -3.66 -6.06
C GLU A 180 -5.04 -2.56 -6.35
N MET A 181 -4.33 -2.70 -7.45
CA MET A 181 -3.36 -1.73 -7.94
C MET A 181 -3.70 -1.40 -9.37
N HIS A 182 -3.78 -0.11 -9.68
CA HIS A 182 -4.13 0.39 -11.00
C HIS A 182 -3.10 1.39 -11.47
N MET A 183 -2.54 1.10 -12.64
CA MET A 183 -1.57 1.94 -13.34
C MET A 183 -2.12 2.17 -14.75
N GLY A 184 -2.36 3.44 -15.08
CA GLY A 184 -3.12 3.83 -16.26
C GLY A 184 -2.40 3.56 -17.57
N GLY A 185 -3.11 3.70 -18.68
CA GLY A 185 -2.63 3.38 -20.00
C GLY A 185 -2.10 1.96 -20.08
N CYS A 186 -0.82 1.84 -20.40
CA CYS A 186 -0.16 0.56 -20.58
C CYS A 186 0.44 -0.02 -19.29
N GLY A 187 0.15 0.55 -18.11
CA GLY A 187 0.67 0.10 -16.82
C GLY A 187 0.04 -1.21 -16.34
N GLY A 188 -1.30 -1.26 -16.33
CA GLY A 188 -2.09 -2.45 -16.03
C GLY A 188 -2.79 -2.43 -14.68
N ILE A 189 -3.42 -3.55 -14.35
CA ILE A 189 -4.20 -3.77 -13.14
C ILE A 189 -3.88 -5.11 -12.51
N ILE A 190 -3.66 -5.16 -11.19
CA ILE A 190 -3.57 -6.41 -10.44
C ILE A 190 -4.45 -6.36 -9.20
N ARG A 191 -4.97 -7.52 -8.80
CA ARG A 191 -5.71 -7.69 -7.55
C ARG A 191 -5.16 -8.87 -6.76
N SER A 192 -5.33 -8.85 -5.44
CA SER A 192 -4.86 -9.90 -4.52
C SER A 192 -5.30 -11.32 -4.88
N LEU A 193 -6.44 -11.47 -5.57
CA LEU A 193 -7.02 -12.77 -5.95
C LEU A 193 -6.49 -13.33 -7.29
N ASN A 194 -5.67 -12.59 -8.04
CA ASN A 194 -5.36 -12.92 -9.43
C ASN A 194 -4.08 -13.75 -9.61
N ASN A 195 -3.26 -13.86 -8.56
CA ASN A 195 -1.86 -14.20 -8.73
C ASN A 195 -1.54 -15.69 -8.58
N GLY A 196 -2.53 -16.58 -8.44
CA GLY A 196 -2.29 -17.98 -8.00
C GLY A 196 -1.64 -18.07 -6.60
N LEU A 197 -1.43 -16.94 -5.96
CA LEU A 197 -0.85 -16.69 -4.66
C LEU A 197 -1.87 -15.81 -3.95
N ASP A 198 -2.61 -16.36 -2.98
CA ASP A 198 -3.52 -15.60 -2.09
C ASP A 198 -2.69 -14.57 -1.32
N THR A 199 -2.41 -13.43 -1.97
CA THR A 199 -1.47 -12.41 -1.51
C THR A 199 -2.28 -11.30 -0.88
N LYS A 200 -2.09 -11.09 0.42
CA LYS A 200 -2.77 -10.01 1.17
C LYS A 200 -1.72 -9.04 1.71
N ALA A 201 -2.16 -7.84 2.04
CA ALA A 201 -1.27 -6.77 2.46
C ALA A 201 -1.76 -6.10 3.73
N ALA A 202 -0.85 -5.83 4.67
CA ALA A 202 -1.06 -4.93 5.78
C ALA A 202 -0.29 -3.63 5.52
N VAL A 203 -0.90 -2.50 5.91
CA VAL A 203 -0.33 -1.17 5.66
C VAL A 203 0.21 -0.60 6.97
N GLY A 204 1.44 -0.10 6.91
CA GLY A 204 2.07 0.60 8.02
C GLY A 204 2.68 1.92 7.56
N CYS A 205 2.58 2.93 8.43
CA CYS A 205 3.18 4.24 8.20
C CYS A 205 4.32 4.50 9.17
N ILE A 206 5.19 5.45 8.83
CA ILE A 206 6.33 5.81 9.66
C ILE A 206 5.87 6.70 10.81
N ILE A 207 6.30 6.37 12.03
CA ILE A 207 5.98 7.12 13.27
C ILE A 207 7.20 7.82 13.89
N GLY A 208 8.39 7.59 13.35
CA GLY A 208 9.61 8.29 13.73
C GLY A 208 10.83 7.73 13.00
N PRO A 209 11.98 8.40 13.09
CA PRO A 209 13.26 7.77 12.80
C PRO A 209 13.54 6.61 13.78
#